data_AF-A0A8J4SY91-F1
#
_entry.id   AF-A0A8J4SY91-F1
#
_cell.length_a   1.000
_cell.length_b   1.000
_cell.length_c   1.000
_cell.angle_alpha   90.00
_cell.angle_beta   90.00
_cell.angle_gamma   90.00
#
_symmetry.space_group_name_H-M   'P 1'
#
loop_
_entity.id
_entity.type
_entity.pdbx_description
1 polymer ?
#
loop_
_entity_poly.entity_id
_entity_poly.type
_entity_poly.pdbx_seq_one_letter_code
_entity_poly.pdbx_strand_id
1 'polypeptide(L)'
;MPNLATWMRPKDEKWFRPFFAKHPEIHVFDARNGDVPMDQMDGLLLTGGSDITPEFLRQENVDPNLIDKDDLDPNRDLWEFEAISKALKRGLPILAICRGIQVLNVALGGTLKLDIPGHRLPQQKEQDIQPLRYDGKAKHRFENVNSSHHQAIDRLADGFEVEAWSADDDIIEQVCLRNYPFALAVQYHPERGKIYDALFENFFRKVESFRAESRIP
;
A
#
# COMPACT_ATOMS: atom_id res chain seq x y z
N MET A 1 -12.44 -8.71 18.24
CA MET A 1 -11.29 -7.91 17.82
C MET A 1 -10.84 -8.46 16.48
N PRO A 2 -10.93 -7.66 15.41
CA PRO A 2 -10.29 -7.94 14.14
C PRO A 2 -8.76 -7.83 14.29
N ASN A 3 -8.04 -8.68 13.59
CA ASN A 3 -6.58 -8.70 13.58
C ASN A 3 -6.06 -8.11 12.26
N LEU A 4 -5.20 -7.09 12.33
CA LEU A 4 -4.60 -6.45 11.15
C LEU A 4 -3.12 -6.82 11.05
N ALA A 5 -2.71 -7.46 9.96
CA ALA A 5 -1.30 -7.72 9.67
C ALA A 5 -0.64 -6.50 9.02
N THR A 6 0.61 -6.22 9.40
CA THR A 6 1.44 -5.19 8.77
C THR A 6 2.93 -5.52 8.92
N TRP A 7 3.75 -4.87 8.12
CA TRP A 7 5.16 -4.62 8.43
C TRP A 7 5.36 -3.10 8.45
N MET A 8 5.75 -2.53 9.58
CA MET A 8 5.85 -1.07 9.73
C MET A 8 7.22 -0.66 10.25
N ARG A 9 7.89 0.26 9.55
CA ARG A 9 9.18 0.79 10.04
C ARG A 9 8.95 1.63 11.29
N PRO A 10 9.88 1.63 12.27
CA PRO A 10 9.73 2.40 13.50
C PRO A 10 9.46 3.90 13.26
N LYS A 11 10.11 4.49 12.24
CA LYS A 11 9.96 5.91 11.88
C LYS A 11 8.57 6.27 11.34
N ASP A 12 7.83 5.28 10.84
CA ASP A 12 6.54 5.45 10.19
C ASP A 12 5.37 5.26 11.18
N GLU A 13 5.57 4.56 12.31
CA GLU A 13 4.52 4.29 13.32
C GLU A 13 3.76 5.53 13.77
N LYS A 14 4.47 6.65 13.98
CA LYS A 14 3.89 7.90 14.46
C LYS A 14 2.76 8.41 13.56
N TRP A 15 2.80 8.11 12.27
CA TRP A 15 1.82 8.54 11.29
C TRP A 15 0.53 7.70 11.32
N PHE A 16 0.64 6.42 11.66
CA PHE A 16 -0.52 5.53 11.75
C PHE A 16 -1.23 5.60 13.11
N ARG A 17 -0.53 6.01 14.18
CA ARG A 17 -1.10 6.09 15.55
C ARG A 17 -2.44 6.83 15.63
N PRO A 18 -2.65 8.01 15.00
CA PRO A 18 -3.94 8.69 15.07
C PRO A 18 -5.11 7.89 14.47
N PHE A 19 -4.86 7.07 13.45
CA PHE A 19 -5.88 6.24 12.82
C PHE A 19 -6.22 5.03 13.70
N PHE A 20 -5.20 4.33 14.22
CA PHE A 20 -5.43 3.20 15.12
C PHE A 20 -6.06 3.61 16.46
N ALA A 21 -5.78 4.82 16.96
CA ALA A 21 -6.39 5.33 18.18
C ALA A 21 -7.91 5.52 18.07
N LYS A 22 -8.44 5.70 16.85
CA LYS A 22 -9.90 5.76 16.58
C LYS A 22 -10.56 4.37 16.55
N HIS A 23 -9.76 3.31 16.39
CA HIS A 23 -10.18 1.91 16.26
C HIS A 23 -9.47 1.00 17.28
N PRO A 24 -9.65 1.24 18.59
CA PRO A 24 -8.97 0.47 19.64
C PRO A 24 -9.32 -1.03 19.65
N GLU A 25 -10.38 -1.43 18.97
CA GLU A 25 -10.81 -2.82 18.78
C GLU A 25 -9.98 -3.61 17.76
N ILE A 26 -9.22 -2.91 16.90
CA ILE A 26 -8.34 -3.53 15.90
C ILE A 26 -7.00 -3.84 16.56
N HIS A 27 -6.64 -5.12 16.56
CA HIS A 27 -5.34 -5.56 17.05
C HIS A 27 -4.33 -5.60 15.90
N VAL A 28 -3.30 -4.77 15.96
CA VAL A 28 -2.25 -4.69 14.94
C VAL A 28 -1.11 -5.67 15.25
N PHE A 29 -0.86 -6.59 14.33
CA PHE A 29 0.27 -7.51 14.33
C PHE A 29 1.35 -6.98 13.38
N ASP A 30 2.45 -6.48 13.94
CA ASP A 30 3.60 -5.99 13.18
C ASP A 30 4.68 -7.07 13.09
N ALA A 31 4.89 -7.60 11.89
CA ALA A 31 5.84 -8.67 11.59
C ALA A 31 7.30 -8.29 11.87
N ARG A 32 7.59 -6.99 11.99
CA ARG A 32 8.90 -6.51 12.46
C ARG A 32 9.20 -6.94 13.90
N ASN A 33 8.16 -7.10 14.73
CA ASN A 33 8.29 -7.31 16.17
C ASN A 33 8.03 -8.77 16.60
N GLY A 34 7.63 -9.64 15.69
CA GLY A 34 7.35 -11.04 16.00
C GLY A 34 6.58 -11.76 14.89
N ASP A 35 6.22 -13.01 15.16
CA ASP A 35 5.46 -13.82 14.22
C ASP A 35 4.03 -13.29 14.04
N VAL A 36 3.52 -13.38 12.81
CA VAL A 36 2.16 -12.98 12.45
C VAL A 36 1.41 -14.21 11.95
N PRO A 37 0.46 -14.76 12.73
CA PRO A 37 -0.30 -15.94 12.34
C PRO A 37 -1.30 -15.56 11.25
N MET A 38 -0.86 -15.56 9.99
CA MET A 38 -1.62 -15.05 8.84
C MET A 38 -2.99 -15.70 8.65
N ASP A 39 -3.22 -16.92 9.16
CA ASP A 39 -4.53 -17.59 9.11
C ASP A 39 -5.56 -16.98 10.07
N GLN A 40 -5.11 -16.18 11.04
CA GLN A 40 -5.95 -15.50 12.04
C GLN A 40 -6.16 -14.02 11.71
N MET A 41 -5.59 -13.52 10.61
CA MET A 41 -5.67 -12.11 10.21
C MET A 41 -6.99 -11.82 9.50
N ASP A 42 -7.49 -10.60 9.64
CA ASP A 42 -8.74 -10.12 9.09
C ASP A 42 -8.51 -8.96 8.10
N GLY A 43 -7.27 -8.52 7.94
CA GLY A 43 -6.85 -7.50 6.98
C GLY A 43 -5.33 -7.47 6.83
N LEU A 44 -4.87 -6.81 5.76
CA LEU A 44 -3.45 -6.58 5.49
C LEU A 44 -3.22 -5.10 5.15
N LEU A 45 -2.29 -4.47 5.86
CA LEU A 45 -1.79 -3.13 5.59
C LEU A 45 -0.35 -3.23 5.08
N LEU A 46 -0.12 -2.84 3.84
CA LEU A 46 1.22 -2.72 3.24
C LEU A 46 1.64 -1.25 3.30
N THR A 47 2.68 -0.94 4.08
CA THR A 47 3.08 0.45 4.36
C THR A 47 4.12 0.96 3.35
N GLY A 48 4.41 2.27 3.39
CA GLY A 48 5.56 2.84 2.68
C GLY A 48 6.90 2.25 3.15
N GLY A 49 7.98 2.48 2.41
CA GLY A 49 9.24 1.82 2.75
C GLY A 49 10.44 2.14 1.88
N SER A 50 11.38 1.22 1.96
CA SER A 50 12.54 0.98 1.09
C SER A 50 12.14 0.68 -0.35
N ASP A 51 13.10 0.59 -1.27
CA ASP A 51 12.83 -0.05 -2.57
C ASP A 51 12.57 -1.56 -2.38
N ILE A 52 12.06 -2.22 -3.42
CA ILE A 52 11.92 -3.69 -3.46
C ILE A 52 13.28 -4.28 -3.80
N THR A 53 13.72 -5.27 -3.02
CA THR A 53 14.99 -5.97 -3.28
C THR A 53 14.96 -6.59 -4.69
N PRO A 54 16.04 -6.47 -5.50
CA PRO A 54 16.02 -6.87 -6.91
C PRO A 54 15.52 -8.28 -7.23
N GLU A 55 15.79 -9.25 -6.34
CA GLU A 55 15.33 -10.64 -6.48
C GLU A 55 13.79 -10.81 -6.43
N PHE A 56 13.08 -9.81 -5.89
CA PHE A 56 11.62 -9.79 -5.80
C PHE A 56 10.94 -8.98 -6.92
N LEU A 57 11.66 -8.15 -7.68
CA LEU A 57 11.07 -7.26 -8.69
C LEU A 57 10.42 -8.01 -9.87
N ARG A 58 10.78 -9.28 -10.10
CA ARG A 58 10.23 -10.15 -11.16
C ARG A 58 10.19 -9.49 -12.55
N GLN A 59 11.10 -8.54 -12.81
CA GLN A 59 11.23 -7.84 -14.09
C GLN A 59 12.62 -8.04 -14.69
N GLU A 60 12.70 -8.05 -16.01
CA GLU A 60 13.97 -8.14 -16.74
C GLU A 60 14.70 -6.79 -16.71
N ASN A 61 16.03 -6.81 -16.87
CA ASN A 61 16.87 -5.62 -17.02
C ASN A 61 16.78 -4.62 -15.86
N VAL A 62 16.92 -5.09 -14.62
CA VAL A 62 17.07 -4.22 -13.43
C VAL A 62 18.46 -3.59 -13.45
N ASP A 63 18.56 -2.28 -13.67
CA ASP A 63 19.80 -1.52 -13.45
C ASP A 63 20.03 -1.35 -11.94
N PRO A 64 21.07 -1.96 -11.35
CA PRO A 64 21.32 -1.85 -9.91
C PRO A 64 21.63 -0.42 -9.44
N ASN A 65 21.94 0.52 -10.34
CA ASN A 65 22.22 1.91 -9.97
C ASN A 65 20.95 2.73 -9.71
N LEU A 66 19.78 2.22 -10.12
CA LEU A 66 18.48 2.85 -9.88
C LEU A 66 17.80 2.32 -8.60
N ILE A 67 18.51 1.52 -7.81
CA ILE A 67 18.01 0.96 -6.56
C ILE A 67 18.81 1.58 -5.41
N ASP A 68 18.10 2.07 -4.40
CA ASP A 68 18.71 2.56 -3.17
C ASP A 68 19.23 1.40 -2.32
N LYS A 69 20.46 0.97 -2.59
CA LYS A 69 21.10 -0.20 -1.95
C LYS A 69 21.28 -0.05 -0.44
N ASP A 70 21.25 1.18 0.07
CA ASP A 70 21.46 1.48 1.49
C ASP A 70 20.15 1.40 2.31
N ASP A 71 18.99 1.34 1.65
CA ASP A 71 17.66 1.21 2.27
C ASP A 71 16.92 0.04 1.60
N LEU A 72 17.49 -1.18 1.60
CA LEU A 72 16.80 -2.43 1.22
C LEU A 72 16.44 -3.27 2.45
N ASP A 73 15.36 -4.05 2.36
CA ASP A 73 14.91 -4.95 3.43
C ASP A 73 14.38 -6.29 2.85
N PRO A 74 15.28 -7.25 2.53
CA PRO A 74 14.88 -8.53 1.94
C PRO A 74 13.97 -9.37 2.84
N ASN A 75 14.08 -9.22 4.18
CA ASN A 75 13.22 -9.94 5.12
C ASN A 75 11.78 -9.42 5.04
N ARG A 76 11.63 -8.09 4.94
CA ARG A 76 10.32 -7.47 4.67
C ARG A 76 9.76 -7.90 3.34
N ASP A 77 10.57 -7.91 2.28
CA ASP A 77 10.14 -8.36 0.94
C ASP A 77 9.61 -9.79 0.98
N LEU A 78 10.38 -10.71 1.56
CA LEU A 78 9.95 -12.10 1.72
C LEU A 78 8.61 -12.20 2.45
N TRP A 79 8.48 -11.53 3.59
CA TRP A 79 7.27 -11.57 4.39
C TRP A 79 6.07 -10.95 3.68
N GLU A 80 6.21 -9.78 3.05
CA GLU A 80 5.09 -9.10 2.40
C GLU A 80 4.60 -9.89 1.17
N PHE A 81 5.48 -10.47 0.37
CA PHE A 81 5.08 -11.32 -0.76
C PHE A 81 4.32 -12.57 -0.29
N GLU A 82 4.75 -13.21 0.79
CA GLU A 82 4.02 -14.31 1.42
C GLU A 82 2.67 -13.88 2.00
N ALA A 83 2.64 -12.72 2.69
CA ALA A 83 1.44 -12.17 3.29
C ALA A 83 0.39 -11.80 2.23
N ILE A 84 0.80 -11.20 1.10
CA ILE A 84 -0.06 -10.91 -0.05
C ILE A 84 -0.67 -12.19 -0.60
N SER A 85 0.15 -13.24 -0.82
CA SER A 85 -0.35 -14.52 -1.32
C SER A 85 -1.42 -15.12 -0.41
N LYS A 86 -1.21 -15.08 0.91
CA LYS A 86 -2.19 -15.57 1.91
C LYS A 86 -3.43 -14.68 1.97
N ALA A 87 -3.25 -13.35 1.93
CA ALA A 87 -4.35 -12.39 1.95
C ALA A 87 -5.28 -12.56 0.76
N LEU A 88 -4.73 -12.65 -0.45
CA LEU A 88 -5.49 -12.86 -1.68
C LEU A 88 -6.27 -14.18 -1.67
N LYS A 89 -5.64 -15.28 -1.21
CA LYS A 89 -6.30 -16.60 -1.09
C LYS A 89 -7.48 -16.58 -0.13
N ARG A 90 -7.40 -15.77 0.94
CA ARG A 90 -8.44 -15.66 1.97
C ARG A 90 -9.44 -14.55 1.69
N GLY A 91 -9.23 -13.71 0.68
CA GLY A 91 -10.09 -12.56 0.40
C GLY A 91 -9.97 -11.45 1.46
N LEU A 92 -8.83 -11.32 2.14
CA LEU A 92 -8.63 -10.29 3.15
C LEU A 92 -8.72 -8.89 2.52
N PRO A 93 -9.35 -7.91 3.19
CA PRO A 93 -9.19 -6.50 2.87
C PRO A 93 -7.71 -6.09 2.86
N ILE A 94 -7.27 -5.45 1.78
CA ILE A 94 -5.89 -4.95 1.62
C ILE A 94 -5.89 -3.43 1.44
N LEU A 95 -5.07 -2.72 2.22
CA LEU A 95 -4.69 -1.34 1.95
C LEU A 95 -3.19 -1.29 1.71
N ALA A 96 -2.76 -0.71 0.59
CA ALA A 96 -1.35 -0.67 0.21
C ALA A 96 -0.90 0.77 -0.11
N ILE A 97 0.19 1.23 0.51
CA ILE A 97 0.59 2.64 0.54
C ILE A 97 2.02 2.81 0.04
N CYS A 98 2.23 3.69 -0.95
CA CYS A 98 3.51 4.06 -1.54
C CYS A 98 4.36 2.87 -2.01
N ARG A 99 5.25 2.33 -1.18
CA ARG A 99 5.92 1.06 -1.48
C ARG A 99 4.91 -0.09 -1.54
N GLY A 100 3.88 -0.08 -0.70
CA GLY A 100 2.87 -1.12 -0.66
C GLY A 100 2.16 -1.33 -1.99
N ILE A 101 1.79 -0.26 -2.71
CA ILE A 101 1.17 -0.39 -4.05
C ILE A 101 2.15 -1.05 -5.03
N GLN A 102 3.43 -0.74 -4.94
CA GLN A 102 4.47 -1.31 -5.79
C GLN A 102 4.67 -2.80 -5.51
N VAL A 103 4.80 -3.18 -4.22
CA VAL A 103 4.94 -4.59 -3.79
C VAL A 103 3.73 -5.40 -4.21
N LEU A 104 2.53 -4.86 -4.00
CA LEU A 104 1.30 -5.52 -4.41
C LEU A 104 1.26 -5.71 -5.93
N ASN A 105 1.58 -4.68 -6.72
CA ASN A 105 1.65 -4.77 -8.18
C ASN A 105 2.64 -5.86 -8.63
N VAL A 106 3.86 -5.86 -8.10
CA VAL A 106 4.91 -6.84 -8.46
C VAL A 106 4.52 -8.27 -8.03
N ALA A 107 3.92 -8.42 -6.84
CA ALA A 107 3.45 -9.73 -6.36
C ALA A 107 2.41 -10.36 -7.29
N LEU A 108 1.61 -9.54 -7.97
CA LEU A 108 0.61 -9.92 -8.96
C LEU A 108 1.12 -9.94 -10.42
N GLY A 109 2.42 -9.68 -10.66
CA GLY A 109 3.07 -9.84 -11.97
C GLY A 109 3.30 -8.55 -12.77
N GLY A 110 3.04 -7.39 -12.17
CA GLY A 110 3.39 -6.08 -12.72
C GLY A 110 4.89 -5.76 -12.58
N THR A 111 5.30 -4.60 -13.11
CA THR A 111 6.69 -4.09 -13.06
C THR A 111 6.73 -2.64 -12.59
N LEU A 112 7.93 -2.15 -12.28
CA LEU A 112 8.16 -0.78 -11.82
C LEU A 112 9.07 0.00 -12.78
N LYS A 113 8.82 1.31 -12.87
CA LYS A 113 9.81 2.30 -13.23
C LYS A 113 10.68 2.51 -12.00
N LEU A 114 11.96 2.17 -12.13
CA LEU A 114 12.90 2.20 -10.99
C LEU A 114 13.43 3.59 -10.67
N ASP A 115 13.19 4.58 -11.54
CA ASP A 115 13.43 5.99 -11.25
C ASP A 115 12.44 6.86 -12.03
N ILE A 116 11.87 7.85 -11.36
CA ILE A 116 11.01 8.90 -11.92
C ILE A 116 11.35 10.26 -11.27
N PRO A 117 11.51 11.33 -12.07
CA PRO A 117 11.81 12.65 -11.55
C PRO A 117 10.55 13.33 -10.99
N GLY A 118 10.72 14.20 -9.99
CA GLY A 118 9.65 15.14 -9.59
C GLY A 118 8.62 14.66 -8.57
N HIS A 119 8.78 13.46 -8.01
CA HIS A 119 7.85 12.84 -7.03
C HIS A 119 8.43 12.70 -5.60
N ARG A 120 9.57 13.34 -5.33
CA ARG A 120 10.24 13.27 -4.02
C ARG A 120 10.77 14.63 -3.56
N LEU A 121 10.22 15.73 -4.08
CA LEU A 121 10.64 17.07 -3.71
C LEU A 121 10.34 17.33 -2.22
N PRO A 122 11.20 18.05 -1.48
CA PRO A 122 11.02 18.25 -0.04
C PRO A 122 9.64 18.77 0.37
N GLN A 123 9.05 19.66 -0.42
CA GLN A 123 7.73 20.24 -0.16
C GLN A 123 6.59 19.23 -0.33
N GLN A 124 6.70 18.33 -1.32
CA GLN A 124 5.70 17.30 -1.60
C GLN A 124 5.57 16.28 -0.47
N LYS A 125 6.60 16.10 0.36
CA LYS A 125 6.60 15.07 1.41
C LYS A 125 5.58 15.30 2.52
N GLU A 126 5.27 16.57 2.78
CA GLU A 126 4.45 17.02 3.93
C GLU A 126 3.22 17.83 3.48
N GLN A 127 3.17 18.25 2.22
CA GLN A 127 2.09 19.09 1.69
C GLN A 127 1.34 18.35 0.58
N ASP A 128 0.02 18.41 0.64
CA ASP A 128 -0.84 17.87 -0.40
C ASP A 128 -0.91 18.86 -1.58
N ILE A 129 0.06 18.78 -2.50
CA ILE A 129 0.25 19.72 -3.62
C ILE A 129 0.30 19.07 -4.99
N GLN A 130 0.37 17.74 -5.07
CA GLN A 130 0.36 17.02 -6.33
C GLN A 130 -1.09 16.80 -6.79
N PRO A 131 -1.51 17.37 -7.94
CA PRO A 131 -2.87 17.24 -8.42
C PRO A 131 -3.14 15.84 -8.96
N LEU A 132 -4.35 15.33 -8.74
CA LEU A 132 -4.79 14.03 -9.26
C LEU A 132 -5.92 14.15 -10.29
N ARG A 133 -5.82 13.33 -11.34
CA ARG A 133 -6.89 13.07 -12.30
C ARG A 133 -7.51 11.71 -11.99
N TYR A 134 -8.83 11.65 -11.84
CA TYR A 134 -9.54 10.43 -11.44
C TYR A 134 -10.34 9.79 -12.57
N ASP A 135 -10.43 8.45 -12.53
CA ASP A 135 -11.47 7.72 -13.25
C ASP A 135 -12.86 7.99 -12.65
N GLY A 136 -13.89 7.91 -13.49
CA GLY A 136 -15.28 8.15 -13.11
C GLY A 136 -15.81 7.22 -12.01
N LYS A 137 -15.20 6.06 -11.80
CA LYS A 137 -15.61 5.07 -10.78
C LYS A 137 -14.83 5.17 -9.48
N ALA A 138 -13.77 5.98 -9.42
CA ALA A 138 -12.94 6.13 -8.23
C ALA A 138 -13.77 6.58 -7.02
N LYS A 139 -13.70 5.81 -5.92
CA LYS A 139 -14.48 6.05 -4.70
C LYS A 139 -13.85 7.09 -3.78
N HIS A 140 -12.52 7.08 -3.69
CA HIS A 140 -11.75 8.05 -2.91
C HIS A 140 -11.14 9.05 -3.88
N ARG A 141 -11.44 10.34 -3.68
CA ARG A 141 -10.96 11.43 -4.54
C ARG A 141 -10.47 12.60 -3.69
N PHE A 142 -9.29 13.10 -4.03
CA PHE A 142 -8.62 14.21 -3.36
C PHE A 142 -8.11 15.16 -4.44
N GLU A 143 -8.31 16.46 -4.26
CA GLU A 143 -7.87 17.45 -5.26
C GLU A 143 -6.35 17.39 -5.44
N ASN A 144 -5.63 17.42 -4.32
CA ASN A 144 -4.19 17.28 -4.27
C ASN A 144 -3.79 16.24 -3.21
N VAL A 145 -2.64 15.62 -3.41
CA VAL A 145 -2.01 14.68 -2.48
C VAL A 145 -0.54 15.00 -2.26
N ASN A 146 0.03 14.45 -1.19
CA ASN A 146 1.47 14.49 -0.96
C ASN A 146 2.19 13.46 -1.85
N SER A 147 3.50 13.62 -2.02
CA SER A 147 4.32 12.69 -2.81
C SER A 147 5.73 12.54 -2.23
N SER A 148 6.24 11.32 -2.19
CA SER A 148 7.52 10.97 -1.56
C SER A 148 8.09 9.64 -2.08
N HIS A 149 8.10 9.45 -3.39
CA HIS A 149 8.61 8.25 -4.05
C HIS A 149 9.50 8.61 -5.25
N HIS A 150 10.46 7.75 -5.58
CA HIS A 150 11.21 7.85 -6.83
C HIS A 150 10.91 6.69 -7.78
N GLN A 151 10.13 5.70 -7.35
CA GLN A 151 9.67 4.58 -8.18
C GLN A 151 8.17 4.70 -8.42
N ALA A 152 7.68 4.07 -9.49
CA ALA A 152 6.26 4.01 -9.81
C ALA A 152 5.93 2.73 -10.58
N ILE A 153 4.65 2.41 -10.70
CA ILE A 153 4.19 1.33 -11.57
C ILE A 153 4.58 1.63 -13.03
N ASP A 154 5.21 0.65 -13.69
CA ASP A 154 5.46 0.66 -15.13
C ASP A 154 4.36 -0.15 -15.84
N ARG A 155 4.38 -1.47 -15.67
CA ARG A 155 3.29 -2.35 -16.08
C ARG A 155 2.39 -2.67 -14.89
N LEU A 156 1.14 -2.28 -15.01
CA LEU A 156 0.12 -2.67 -14.04
C LEU A 156 -0.20 -4.17 -14.17
N ALA A 157 -0.26 -4.87 -13.04
CA ALA A 157 -0.60 -6.28 -12.99
C ALA A 157 -2.04 -6.55 -13.42
N ASP A 158 -2.27 -7.74 -13.97
CA ASP A 158 -3.60 -8.16 -14.39
C ASP A 158 -4.60 -8.15 -13.22
N GLY A 159 -5.84 -7.74 -13.53
CA GLY A 159 -6.92 -7.67 -12.56
C GLY A 159 -7.07 -6.30 -11.88
N PHE A 160 -6.04 -5.45 -11.85
CA PHE A 160 -6.19 -4.08 -11.37
C PHE A 160 -6.97 -3.19 -12.33
N GLU A 161 -7.64 -2.19 -11.78
CA GLU A 161 -8.12 -0.99 -12.47
C GLU A 161 -7.40 0.23 -11.89
N VAL A 162 -7.00 1.17 -12.76
CA VAL A 162 -6.47 2.46 -12.31
C VAL A 162 -7.63 3.38 -11.95
N GLU A 163 -7.58 3.97 -10.76
CA GLU A 163 -8.57 4.92 -10.27
C GLU A 163 -8.06 6.36 -10.32
N ALA A 164 -6.74 6.58 -10.23
CA ALA A 164 -6.15 7.92 -10.31
C ALA A 164 -4.75 7.93 -10.95
N TRP A 165 -4.45 9.06 -11.57
CA TRP A 165 -3.15 9.41 -12.10
C TRP A 165 -2.71 10.77 -11.55
N SER A 166 -1.40 10.98 -11.42
CA SER A 166 -0.83 12.32 -11.37
C SER A 166 -1.30 13.11 -12.60
N ALA A 167 -1.85 14.30 -12.37
CA ALA A 167 -2.37 15.12 -13.46
C ALA A 167 -1.26 15.74 -14.32
N ASP A 168 -0.03 15.77 -13.82
CA ASP A 168 1.11 16.43 -14.48
C ASP A 168 1.87 15.51 -15.45
N ASP A 169 1.89 14.20 -15.20
CA ASP A 169 2.75 13.25 -15.92
C ASP A 169 2.17 11.83 -16.09
N ASP A 170 0.90 11.63 -15.77
CA ASP A 170 0.18 10.35 -15.89
C ASP A 170 0.79 9.18 -15.10
N ILE A 171 1.61 9.44 -14.07
CA ILE A 171 2.04 8.41 -13.13
C ILE A 171 0.83 7.85 -12.38
N ILE A 172 0.73 6.52 -12.28
CA ILE A 172 -0.36 5.83 -11.58
C ILE A 172 -0.28 6.13 -10.07
N GLU A 173 -1.35 6.69 -9.52
CA GLU A 173 -1.40 7.14 -8.12
C GLU A 173 -2.38 6.35 -7.26
N GLN A 174 -3.39 5.72 -7.87
CA GLN A 174 -4.37 4.89 -7.16
C GLN A 174 -4.86 3.77 -8.07
N VAL A 175 -4.90 2.55 -7.53
CA VAL A 175 -5.44 1.36 -8.21
C VAL A 175 -6.31 0.54 -7.25
N CYS A 176 -7.24 -0.21 -7.81
CA CYS A 176 -8.04 -1.18 -7.05
C CYS A 176 -8.07 -2.54 -7.76
N LEU A 177 -8.14 -3.63 -6.99
CA LEU A 177 -8.22 -4.98 -7.57
C LEU A 177 -9.67 -5.32 -7.91
N ARG A 178 -9.94 -5.64 -9.18
CA ARG A 178 -11.28 -6.04 -9.63
C ARG A 178 -11.71 -7.38 -9.04
N ASN A 179 -13.02 -7.55 -8.89
CA ASN A 179 -13.65 -8.79 -8.41
C ASN A 179 -13.08 -9.29 -7.07
N TYR A 180 -12.55 -8.37 -6.25
CA TYR A 180 -11.97 -8.65 -4.95
C TYR A 180 -12.73 -7.85 -3.87
N PRO A 181 -12.95 -8.41 -2.65
CA PRO A 181 -13.82 -7.77 -1.65
C PRO A 181 -13.40 -6.33 -1.29
N PHE A 182 -12.10 -6.13 -1.08
CA PHE A 182 -11.49 -4.81 -0.91
C PHE A 182 -9.98 -4.91 -1.09
N ALA A 183 -9.42 -4.28 -2.12
CA ALA A 183 -7.99 -4.02 -2.21
C ALA A 183 -7.79 -2.66 -2.87
N LEU A 184 -7.38 -1.68 -2.06
CA LEU A 184 -7.07 -0.32 -2.50
C LEU A 184 -5.56 -0.11 -2.33
N ALA A 185 -4.93 0.43 -3.36
CA ALA A 185 -3.51 0.73 -3.33
C ALA A 185 -3.28 2.15 -3.84
N VAL A 186 -2.48 2.94 -3.12
CA VAL A 186 -2.19 4.35 -3.39
C VAL A 186 -0.69 4.60 -3.36
N GLN A 187 -0.20 5.49 -4.22
CA GLN A 187 1.23 5.80 -4.34
C GLN A 187 1.68 6.96 -3.42
N TYR A 188 0.76 7.88 -3.10
CA TYR A 188 0.91 8.89 -2.05
C TYR A 188 0.83 8.31 -0.62
N HIS A 189 1.04 9.16 0.40
CA HIS A 189 1.08 8.79 1.82
C HIS A 189 -0.14 9.32 2.59
N PRO A 190 -1.30 8.62 2.56
CA PRO A 190 -2.49 9.06 3.29
C PRO A 190 -2.29 9.08 4.81
N GLU A 191 -1.34 8.32 5.35
CA GLU A 191 -1.05 8.29 6.79
C GLU A 191 -0.46 9.62 7.32
N ARG A 192 0.08 10.47 6.45
CA ARG A 192 0.72 11.74 6.85
C ARG A 192 -0.25 12.93 6.85
N GLY A 193 -1.41 12.79 6.23
CA GLY A 193 -2.39 13.86 6.08
C GLY A 193 -3.66 13.63 6.89
N LYS A 194 -4.44 14.70 7.06
CA LYS A 194 -5.73 14.67 7.79
C LYS A 194 -6.94 14.54 6.86
N ILE A 195 -6.76 14.78 5.57
CA ILE A 195 -7.86 14.73 4.59
C ILE A 195 -8.27 13.30 4.22
N TYR A 196 -7.49 12.30 4.66
CA TYR A 196 -7.60 10.90 4.24
C TYR A 196 -8.40 10.02 5.22
N ASP A 197 -9.00 10.58 6.27
CA ASP A 197 -9.75 9.83 7.28
C ASP A 197 -10.77 8.85 6.64
N ALA A 198 -11.55 9.32 5.67
CA ALA A 198 -12.55 8.50 5.00
C ALA A 198 -11.99 7.26 4.28
N LEU A 199 -10.72 7.30 3.84
CA LEU A 199 -10.05 6.15 3.22
C LEU A 199 -9.74 5.07 4.26
N PHE A 200 -9.16 5.47 5.41
CA PHE A 200 -8.87 4.54 6.50
C PHE A 200 -10.15 3.98 7.14
N GLU A 201 -11.16 4.80 7.36
CA GLU A 201 -12.46 4.37 7.90
C GLU A 201 -13.13 3.31 7.00
N ASN A 202 -13.02 3.47 5.66
CA ASN A 202 -13.51 2.47 4.73
C ASN A 202 -12.72 1.15 4.87
N PHE A 203 -11.39 1.23 4.92
CA PHE A 203 -10.54 0.06 5.10
C PHE A 203 -10.85 -0.68 6.41
N PHE A 204 -10.90 0.02 7.54
CA PHE A 204 -11.18 -0.60 8.85
C PHE A 204 -12.56 -1.25 8.91
N ARG A 205 -13.59 -0.61 8.35
CA ARG A 205 -14.92 -1.22 8.22
C ARG A 205 -14.87 -2.53 7.44
N LYS A 206 -14.03 -2.63 6.41
CA LYS A 206 -13.86 -3.87 5.64
C LYS A 206 -13.18 -4.95 6.45
N VAL A 207 -12.17 -4.61 7.24
CA VAL A 207 -11.50 -5.53 8.17
C VAL A 207 -12.49 -6.06 9.22
N GLU A 208 -13.33 -5.18 9.79
CA GLU A 208 -14.37 -5.58 10.74
C GLU A 208 -15.44 -6.49 10.10
N SER A 209 -15.88 -6.15 8.89
CA SER A 209 -16.88 -6.93 8.16
C SER A 209 -16.38 -8.34 7.84
N PHE A 210 -15.13 -8.46 7.37
CA PHE A 210 -14.48 -9.75 7.12
C PHE A 210 -14.46 -10.63 8.38
N ARG A 211 -14.13 -10.04 9.54
CA ARG A 211 -14.14 -10.74 10.83
C ARG A 211 -15.53 -11.19 11.25
N ALA A 212 -16.56 -10.37 11.00
CA ALA A 212 -17.94 -10.72 11.33
C ALA A 212 -18.45 -11.88 10.48
N GLU A 213 -18.18 -11.85 9.17
CA GLU A 213 -18.59 -12.89 8.21
C GLU A 213 -17.88 -14.23 8.48
N SER A 214 -16.58 -14.20 8.81
CA SER A 214 -15.79 -15.40 9.12
C SER A 214 -16.20 -16.13 10.40
N ARG A 215 -17.12 -15.56 11.19
CA ARG A 215 -17.65 -16.14 12.43
C ARG A 215 -19.02 -16.78 12.27
N ILE A 216 -19.63 -16.67 11.09
CA ILE A 216 -20.92 -17.28 10.80
C ILE A 216 -20.66 -18.77 10.47
N PRO A 217 -21.27 -19.72 11.20
CA PRO A 217 -21.06 -21.16 11.00
C PRO A 217 -21.45 -21.66 9.61
#